data_AF-A0A0D8HG26-F1
#
_entry.id   AF-A0A0D8HG26-F1
#
_cell.length_a   1.000
_cell.length_b   1.000
_cell.length_c   1.000
_cell.angle_alpha   90.00
_cell.angle_beta   90.00
_cell.angle_gamma   90.00
#
_symmetry.space_group_name_H-M   'P 1'
#
loop_
_entity.id
_entity.type
_entity.pdbx_description
1 polymer ?
#
loop_
_entity_poly.entity_id
_entity_poly.type
_entity_poly.pdbx_seq_one_letter_code
_entity_poly.pdbx_strand_id
1 'polypeptide(L)'
;MTEVRLLIGTKKGAFIIDSANGRSQWQIQGPLFGGWEIYHINASPLNKNLIYASQFNGWFGQVLQRSFDAGKTWEAVSNSFNYSGEPKPHLWYDGSFHLWEFAKVWNLSPSLFDEKTVFAGIEDAAIFVSHDAGESWGELHGLREHSTAGSWQPGAGGLCLHTVIQDPTNSNRIYVGISAAGAFKSDDAGLNWKPINKGLRADYLPDDDVEVGHCVHRLALHRSKPEVLFMQKHWDVMRSDDAGENWYEISGNLPSDFGFAIAVDYNNPETVYVIPIKSDSEHFPPDHQLRVYRSQSGGYDWQPISKGLPQSHFYGNVLRGALSSDQCDPCGIYFGSTTGEI
;
A
#
# COMPACT_ATOMS: atom_id res chain seq x y z
N MET A 1 -23.54 -16.15 7.93
CA MET A 1 -22.98 -15.77 6.63
C MET A 1 -21.90 -14.75 6.90
N THR A 2 -20.72 -14.88 6.29
CA THR A 2 -19.61 -13.95 6.51
C THR A 2 -19.94 -12.60 5.87
N GLU A 3 -19.86 -11.52 6.64
CA GLU A 3 -20.04 -10.15 6.16
C GLU A 3 -18.66 -9.58 5.77
N VAL A 4 -18.59 -8.94 4.61
CA VAL A 4 -17.42 -8.21 4.12
C VAL A 4 -17.67 -6.72 4.27
N ARG A 5 -16.65 -5.98 4.73
CA ARG A 5 -16.63 -4.53 4.77
C ARG A 5 -15.53 -4.00 3.86
N LEU A 6 -15.88 -3.07 2.98
CA LEU A 6 -14.93 -2.30 2.18
C LEU A 6 -14.79 -0.91 2.80
N LEU A 7 -13.55 -0.48 2.99
CA LEU A 7 -13.19 0.86 3.45
C LEU A 7 -12.54 1.59 2.28
N ILE A 8 -13.16 2.68 1.84
CA ILE A 8 -12.82 3.30 0.56
C ILE A 8 -12.46 4.75 0.79
N GLY A 9 -11.22 5.11 0.48
CA GLY A 9 -10.75 6.49 0.44
C GLY A 9 -10.83 7.04 -0.99
N THR A 10 -11.31 8.27 -1.14
CA THR A 10 -11.38 8.96 -2.43
C THR A 10 -10.82 10.38 -2.31
N LYS A 11 -10.66 11.07 -3.44
CA LYS A 11 -10.32 12.52 -3.44
C LYS A 11 -11.45 13.42 -2.90
N LYS A 12 -12.61 12.87 -2.55
CA LYS A 12 -13.81 13.63 -2.16
C LYS A 12 -14.46 13.14 -0.86
N GLY A 13 -13.83 12.20 -0.16
CA GLY A 13 -14.31 11.66 1.11
C GLY A 13 -14.05 10.16 1.23
N ALA A 14 -14.55 9.58 2.33
CA ALA A 14 -14.52 8.14 2.56
C ALA A 14 -15.91 7.53 2.40
N PHE A 15 -15.93 6.23 2.08
CA PHE A 15 -17.13 5.41 2.06
C PHE A 15 -16.86 4.10 2.81
N ILE A 16 -17.87 3.60 3.50
CA ILE A 16 -17.86 2.27 4.10
C ILE A 16 -18.96 1.48 3.39
N ILE A 17 -18.61 0.33 2.82
CA ILE A 17 -19.58 -0.54 2.15
C ILE A 17 -19.62 -1.87 2.89
N ASP A 18 -20.79 -2.20 3.44
CA ASP A 18 -21.04 -3.45 4.14
C ASP A 18 -21.83 -4.41 3.25
N SER A 19 -21.35 -5.64 3.14
CA SER A 19 -22.03 -6.70 2.40
C SER A 19 -23.16 -7.29 3.22
N ALA A 20 -24.25 -7.66 2.58
CA ALA A 20 -25.33 -8.48 3.12
C ALA A 20 -25.59 -9.68 2.21
N ASN A 21 -26.35 -10.67 2.73
CA ASN A 21 -26.82 -11.83 1.96
C ASN A 21 -25.70 -12.55 1.20
N GLY A 22 -24.56 -12.79 1.85
CA GLY A 22 -23.42 -13.50 1.27
C GLY A 22 -22.76 -12.77 0.10
N ARG A 23 -22.58 -11.44 0.21
CA ARG A 23 -21.98 -10.54 -0.82
C ARG A 23 -22.85 -10.28 -2.06
N SER A 24 -24.13 -10.64 -2.02
CA SER A 24 -25.08 -10.35 -3.12
C SER A 24 -25.74 -8.97 -3.02
N GLN A 25 -25.69 -8.35 -1.85
CA GLN A 25 -26.20 -7.01 -1.60
C GLN A 25 -25.17 -6.19 -0.83
N TRP A 26 -25.17 -4.88 -1.04
CA TRP A 26 -24.19 -3.98 -0.46
C TRP A 26 -24.88 -2.71 0.01
N GLN A 27 -24.61 -2.31 1.26
CA GLN A 27 -25.08 -1.07 1.84
C GLN A 27 -23.93 -0.07 1.89
N ILE A 28 -24.14 1.11 1.32
CA ILE A 28 -23.13 2.17 1.25
C ILE A 28 -23.41 3.21 2.33
N GLN A 29 -22.39 3.55 3.12
CA GLN A 29 -22.36 4.67 4.04
C GLN A 29 -21.40 5.73 3.53
N GLY A 30 -21.88 6.96 3.35
CA GLY A 30 -21.07 8.11 2.96
C GLY A 30 -21.85 9.17 2.15
N PRO A 31 -21.17 10.22 1.64
CA PRO A 31 -19.75 10.47 1.85
C PRO A 31 -19.46 10.84 3.32
N LEU A 32 -18.48 10.15 3.91
CA LEU A 32 -17.85 10.58 5.15
C LEU A 32 -16.79 11.63 4.78
N PHE A 33 -16.67 12.70 5.57
CA PHE A 33 -15.65 13.74 5.35
C PHE A 33 -15.73 14.37 3.95
N GLY A 34 -16.94 14.71 3.51
CA GLY A 34 -17.17 15.28 2.18
C GLY A 34 -16.22 16.45 1.87
N GLY A 35 -15.52 16.36 0.73
CA GLY A 35 -14.56 17.37 0.26
C GLY A 35 -13.12 17.19 0.76
N TRP A 36 -12.85 16.25 1.66
CA TRP A 36 -11.50 15.87 2.07
C TRP A 36 -10.95 14.75 1.19
N GLU A 37 -9.65 14.80 0.89
CA GLU A 37 -8.96 13.66 0.29
C GLU A 37 -8.67 12.64 1.38
N ILE A 38 -8.94 11.37 1.11
CA ILE A 38 -8.66 10.27 2.01
C ILE A 38 -7.55 9.42 1.40
N TYR A 39 -6.34 9.58 1.90
CA TYR A 39 -5.17 8.85 1.39
C TYR A 39 -5.21 7.37 1.78
N HIS A 40 -5.68 7.08 2.99
CA HIS A 40 -5.84 5.72 3.47
C HIS A 40 -6.94 5.63 4.52
N ILE A 41 -7.72 4.57 4.50
CA ILE A 41 -8.68 4.22 5.54
C ILE A 41 -8.55 2.73 5.82
N ASN A 42 -8.40 2.35 7.10
CA ASN A 42 -8.15 0.96 7.46
C ASN A 42 -8.73 0.65 8.85
N ALA A 43 -9.10 -0.61 9.08
CA ALA A 43 -9.63 -1.09 10.35
C ALA A 43 -8.63 -1.99 11.07
N SER A 44 -8.69 -2.01 12.39
CA SER A 44 -7.95 -2.99 13.18
C SER A 44 -8.45 -4.40 12.85
N PRO A 45 -7.57 -5.35 12.51
CA PRO A 45 -7.96 -6.74 12.29
C PRO A 45 -8.39 -7.43 13.60
N LEU A 46 -8.03 -6.85 14.75
CA LEU A 46 -8.40 -7.33 16.09
C LEU A 46 -9.70 -6.69 16.60
N ASN A 47 -10.07 -5.50 16.09
CA ASN A 47 -11.33 -4.83 16.38
C ASN A 47 -11.87 -4.09 15.16
N LYS A 48 -12.84 -4.69 14.47
CA LYS A 48 -13.47 -4.11 13.26
C LYS A 48 -14.19 -2.77 13.47
N ASN A 49 -14.45 -2.38 14.72
CA ASN A 49 -15.06 -1.10 15.04
C ASN A 49 -14.02 0.03 15.15
N LEU A 50 -12.75 -0.32 15.38
CA LEU A 50 -11.64 0.61 15.40
C LEU A 50 -11.14 0.86 13.97
N ILE A 51 -11.46 2.03 13.44
CA ILE A 51 -11.12 2.45 12.08
C ILE A 51 -10.31 3.73 12.14
N TYR A 52 -9.27 3.83 11.31
CA TYR A 52 -8.46 5.03 11.14
C TYR A 52 -8.63 5.57 9.73
N ALA A 53 -8.63 6.89 9.58
CA ALA A 53 -8.67 7.55 8.27
C ALA A 53 -7.66 8.70 8.20
N SER A 54 -6.77 8.65 7.22
CA SER A 54 -5.82 9.71 6.89
C SER A 54 -6.49 10.71 5.94
N GLN A 55 -6.84 11.88 6.46
CA GLN A 55 -7.41 12.97 5.68
C GLN A 55 -6.35 13.99 5.29
N PHE A 56 -6.53 14.59 4.13
CA PHE A 56 -5.71 15.70 3.69
C PHE A 56 -6.56 16.73 2.92
N ASN A 57 -6.24 18.01 3.09
CA ASN A 57 -6.57 19.02 2.09
C ASN A 57 -5.54 20.16 2.10
N GLY A 58 -5.52 20.98 1.04
CA GLY A 58 -4.55 22.06 0.89
C GLY A 58 -4.70 23.23 1.88
N TRP A 59 -5.76 23.30 2.68
CA TRP A 59 -6.00 24.39 3.64
C TRP A 59 -5.57 24.03 5.05
N PHE A 60 -5.85 22.79 5.47
CA PHE A 60 -5.63 22.30 6.83
C PHE A 60 -4.50 21.26 6.91
N GLY A 61 -3.94 20.84 5.77
CA GLY A 61 -2.93 19.80 5.72
C GLY A 61 -3.49 18.44 6.12
N GLN A 62 -2.64 17.64 6.77
CA GLN A 62 -2.99 16.33 7.30
C GLN A 62 -3.91 16.44 8.53
N VAL A 63 -4.98 15.64 8.55
CA VAL A 63 -5.77 15.37 9.75
C VAL A 63 -6.06 13.87 9.85
N LEU A 64 -5.60 13.24 10.93
CA LEU A 64 -5.91 11.87 11.24
C LEU A 64 -7.21 11.77 12.06
N GLN A 65 -8.08 10.87 11.64
CA GLN A 65 -9.32 10.54 12.35
C GLN A 65 -9.29 9.09 12.82
N ARG A 66 -10.04 8.81 13.90
CA ARG A 66 -10.43 7.45 14.24
C ARG A 66 -11.91 7.33 14.56
N SER A 67 -12.40 6.10 14.53
CA SER A 67 -13.73 5.70 14.99
C SER A 67 -13.59 4.46 15.88
N PHE A 68 -14.41 4.35 16.93
CA PHE A 68 -14.54 3.15 17.77
C PHE A 68 -15.88 2.42 17.59
N ASP A 69 -16.73 2.89 16.68
CA ASP A 69 -18.09 2.40 16.49
C ASP A 69 -18.37 2.05 15.02
N ALA A 70 -17.34 1.56 14.33
CA ALA A 70 -17.41 1.08 12.96
C ALA A 70 -17.75 2.20 11.95
N GLY A 71 -17.28 3.42 12.22
CA GLY A 71 -17.40 4.57 11.33
C GLY A 71 -18.70 5.36 11.47
N LYS A 72 -19.47 5.16 12.55
CA LYS A 72 -20.69 5.94 12.82
C LYS A 72 -20.35 7.32 13.38
N THR A 73 -19.38 7.38 14.29
CA THR A 73 -18.81 8.60 14.83
C THR A 73 -17.29 8.60 14.65
N TRP A 74 -16.73 9.81 14.55
CA TRP A 74 -15.32 10.02 14.28
C TRP A 74 -14.79 11.13 15.16
N GLU A 75 -13.54 10.99 15.59
CA GLU A 75 -12.81 12.00 16.32
C GLU A 75 -11.41 12.19 15.73
N ALA A 76 -10.95 13.44 15.72
CA ALA A 76 -9.58 13.76 15.33
C ALA A 76 -8.63 13.31 16.44
N VAL A 77 -7.52 12.70 16.06
CA VAL A 77 -6.46 12.29 16.97
C VAL A 77 -5.19 13.07 16.71
N SER A 78 -4.10 12.75 17.39
CA SER A 78 -2.83 13.46 17.22
C SER A 78 -2.36 13.43 15.77
N ASN A 79 -1.92 14.60 15.31
CA ASN A 79 -1.25 14.82 14.03
C ASN A 79 0.23 15.21 14.22
N SER A 80 0.77 14.95 15.41
CA SER A 80 2.15 15.32 15.78
C SER A 80 3.14 14.22 15.37
N PHE A 81 3.53 14.23 14.10
CA PHE A 81 4.55 13.33 13.54
C PHE A 81 5.95 13.97 13.61
N ASN A 82 6.49 14.06 14.82
CA ASN A 82 7.79 14.72 15.06
C ASN A 82 8.95 13.75 14.80
N TYR A 83 9.89 14.15 13.94
CA TYR A 83 11.13 13.41 13.73
C TYR A 83 12.02 13.47 14.98
N SER A 84 12.66 12.34 15.27
CA SER A 84 13.69 12.18 16.28
C SER A 84 14.96 12.88 15.83
N GLY A 85 15.51 13.75 16.68
CA GLY A 85 16.70 14.52 16.35
C GLY A 85 16.49 15.52 15.21
N GLU A 86 17.58 16.10 14.73
CA GLU A 86 17.54 17.08 13.64
C GLU A 86 17.34 16.37 12.29
N PRO A 87 16.34 16.76 11.49
CA PRO A 87 16.18 16.28 10.13
C PRO A 87 17.45 16.48 9.30
N LYS A 88 17.95 15.40 8.70
CA LYS A 88 19.06 15.42 7.74
C LYS A 88 18.54 15.71 6.32
N PRO A 89 19.39 16.10 5.36
CA PRO A 89 18.96 16.21 3.99
C PRO A 89 18.87 14.85 3.28
N HIS A 90 17.98 14.74 2.29
CA HIS A 90 17.95 13.73 1.25
C HIS A 90 17.97 14.39 -0.14
N LEU A 91 18.14 13.59 -1.20
CA LEU A 91 18.17 14.11 -2.57
C LEU A 91 16.76 14.43 -3.08
N TRP A 92 16.69 15.39 -3.99
CA TRP A 92 15.49 15.79 -4.70
C TRP A 92 15.57 15.43 -6.19
N TYR A 93 14.49 15.63 -6.94
CA TYR A 93 14.41 15.22 -8.36
C TYR A 93 15.43 15.95 -9.27
N ASP A 94 15.92 17.11 -8.86
CA ASP A 94 16.92 17.91 -9.58
C ASP A 94 18.35 17.70 -9.05
N GLY A 95 18.53 16.77 -8.12
CA GLY A 95 19.81 16.48 -7.46
C GLY A 95 20.17 17.45 -6.33
N SER A 96 19.31 18.42 -6.00
CA SER A 96 19.48 19.27 -4.82
C SER A 96 19.19 18.51 -3.52
N PHE A 97 19.56 19.10 -2.38
CA PHE A 97 19.32 18.55 -1.06
C PHE A 97 18.15 19.25 -0.38
N HIS A 98 17.21 18.46 0.16
CA HIS A 98 16.06 18.92 0.91
C HIS A 98 16.01 18.23 2.28
N LEU A 99 15.62 18.95 3.33
CA LEU A 99 15.45 18.34 4.65
C LEU A 99 14.25 17.40 4.63
N TRP A 100 14.32 16.33 5.42
CA TRP A 100 13.14 15.52 5.71
C TRP A 100 12.04 16.40 6.30
N GLU A 101 10.88 16.40 5.65
CA GLU A 101 9.70 17.16 6.09
C GLU A 101 8.49 16.23 6.18
N PHE A 102 7.62 16.48 7.15
CA PHE A 102 6.34 15.79 7.22
C PHE A 102 5.33 16.52 6.33
N ALA A 103 4.75 15.80 5.38
CA ALA A 103 3.71 16.30 4.49
C ALA A 103 2.35 15.65 4.78
N LYS A 104 2.29 14.32 4.84
CA LYS A 104 1.03 13.55 4.97
C LYS A 104 1.25 12.09 5.31
N VAL A 105 0.21 11.46 5.84
CA VAL A 105 0.14 10.02 6.14
C VAL A 105 -0.41 9.28 4.92
N TRP A 106 0.43 8.51 4.26
CA TRP A 106 0.10 7.73 3.06
C TRP A 106 -0.50 6.36 3.36
N ASN A 107 -0.11 5.77 4.48
CA ASN A 107 -0.54 4.43 4.86
C ASN A 107 -0.82 4.35 6.36
N LEU A 108 -1.88 3.63 6.70
CA LEU A 108 -2.22 3.26 8.07
C LEU A 108 -2.34 1.74 8.13
N SER A 109 -1.48 1.12 8.93
CA SER A 109 -1.43 -0.34 9.11
C SER A 109 -1.64 -0.68 10.59
N PRO A 110 -2.89 -0.91 11.03
CA PRO A 110 -3.18 -1.43 12.35
C PRO A 110 -2.45 -2.76 12.61
N SER A 111 -2.07 -2.98 13.87
CA SER A 111 -1.27 -4.13 14.27
C SER A 111 -2.04 -5.44 14.16
N LEU A 112 -1.33 -6.51 13.78
CA LEU A 112 -1.87 -7.88 13.82
C LEU A 112 -1.86 -8.46 15.25
N PHE A 113 -1.16 -7.82 16.18
CA PHE A 113 -0.79 -8.39 17.48
C PHE A 113 -1.29 -7.58 18.68
N ASP A 114 -1.62 -6.31 18.48
CA ASP A 114 -2.13 -5.43 19.53
C ASP A 114 -3.23 -4.51 18.98
N GLU A 115 -4.39 -4.47 19.65
CA GLU A 115 -5.59 -3.81 19.10
C GLU A 115 -5.39 -2.31 18.86
N LYS A 116 -4.62 -1.65 19.73
CA LYS A 116 -4.44 -0.19 19.75
C LYS A 116 -3.18 0.26 19.03
N THR A 117 -2.33 -0.68 18.63
CA THR A 117 -1.12 -0.37 17.89
C THR A 117 -1.43 -0.14 16.42
N VAL A 118 -0.92 0.95 15.85
CA VAL A 118 -1.06 1.27 14.42
C VAL A 118 0.22 1.92 13.91
N PHE A 119 0.70 1.44 12.76
CA PHE A 119 1.82 2.02 12.05
C PHE A 119 1.32 3.04 11.02
N ALA A 120 2.04 4.15 10.87
CA ALA A 120 1.80 5.17 9.87
C ALA A 120 3.01 5.30 8.95
N GLY A 121 2.81 5.05 7.66
CA GLY A 121 3.76 5.40 6.61
C GLY A 121 3.49 6.81 6.12
N ILE A 122 4.52 7.65 6.06
CA ILE A 122 4.38 9.07 5.73
C ILE A 122 5.17 9.47 4.47
N GLU A 123 4.94 10.71 4.05
CA GLU A 123 5.83 11.48 3.16
C GLU A 123 6.43 12.61 4.00
N ASP A 124 7.74 12.80 4.06
CA ASP A 124 8.79 12.03 3.37
C ASP A 124 9.17 10.73 4.12
N ALA A 125 9.11 9.59 3.40
CA ALA A 125 9.47 8.19 3.70
C ALA A 125 9.90 7.74 5.12
N ALA A 126 9.27 8.26 6.17
CA ALA A 126 9.43 7.78 7.54
C ALA A 126 8.25 6.90 7.96
N ILE A 127 8.45 6.18 9.07
CA ILE A 127 7.45 5.35 9.70
C ILE A 127 7.29 5.74 11.18
N PHE A 128 6.03 5.86 11.58
CA PHE A 128 5.65 6.13 12.96
C PHE A 128 4.79 4.99 13.50
N VAL A 129 4.78 4.83 14.82
CA VAL A 129 3.91 3.91 15.52
C VAL A 129 3.18 4.65 16.63
N SER A 130 1.91 4.31 16.79
CA SER A 130 1.11 4.64 17.97
C SER A 130 0.78 3.33 18.68
N HIS A 131 0.78 3.35 20.02
CA HIS A 131 0.36 2.22 20.87
C HIS A 131 -0.94 2.52 21.65
N ASP A 132 -1.56 3.66 21.37
CA ASP A 132 -2.71 4.21 22.10
C ASP A 132 -3.84 4.62 21.15
N ALA A 133 -3.97 3.90 20.04
CA ALA A 133 -4.96 4.13 19.00
C ALA A 133 -4.92 5.55 18.41
N GLY A 134 -3.72 6.05 18.14
CA GLY A 134 -3.46 7.31 17.45
C GLY A 134 -3.39 8.55 18.34
N GLU A 135 -3.51 8.42 19.67
CA GLU A 135 -3.39 9.57 20.59
C GLU A 135 -1.99 10.15 20.62
N SER A 136 -0.96 9.32 20.47
CA SER A 136 0.42 9.74 20.35
C SER A 136 1.19 8.91 19.35
N TRP A 137 2.22 9.51 18.77
CA TRP A 137 3.06 8.91 17.73
C TRP A 137 4.52 8.98 18.13
N GLY A 138 5.22 7.85 18.01
CA GLY A 138 6.67 7.75 18.10
C GLY A 138 7.25 7.36 16.75
N GLU A 139 8.33 8.02 16.34
CA GLU A 139 9.04 7.64 15.12
C GLU A 139 9.87 6.37 15.34
N LEU A 140 9.85 5.44 14.38
CA LEU A 140 10.86 4.39 14.30
C LEU A 140 12.01 4.91 13.42
N HIS A 141 12.87 5.73 14.01
CA HIS A 141 13.84 6.57 13.29
C HIS A 141 14.87 5.80 12.46
N GLY A 142 15.09 4.50 12.74
CA GLY A 142 16.14 3.71 12.08
C GLY A 142 15.99 3.65 10.56
N LEU A 143 14.78 3.83 10.02
CA LEU A 143 14.56 3.89 8.58
C LEU A 143 15.08 5.20 7.98
N ARG A 144 14.68 6.34 8.56
CA ARG A 144 15.12 7.68 8.11
C ARG A 144 16.60 7.92 8.37
N GLU A 145 17.15 7.31 9.42
CA GLU A 145 18.57 7.41 9.77
C GLU A 145 19.44 6.33 9.10
N HIS A 146 18.85 5.45 8.29
CA HIS A 146 19.59 4.47 7.51
C HIS A 146 20.69 5.14 6.67
N SER A 147 21.83 4.49 6.51
CA SER A 147 23.01 5.05 5.84
C SER A 147 22.75 5.53 4.40
N THR A 148 21.77 4.91 3.73
CA THR A 148 21.36 5.27 2.36
C THR A 148 20.30 6.37 2.30
N ALA A 149 19.68 6.76 3.42
CA ALA A 149 18.51 7.65 3.40
C ALA A 149 18.79 9.01 2.75
N GLY A 150 20.03 9.51 2.88
CA GLY A 150 20.46 10.76 2.23
C GLY A 150 20.51 10.70 0.70
N SER A 151 20.49 9.50 0.09
CA SER A 151 20.49 9.33 -1.37
C SER A 151 19.11 9.01 -1.96
N TRP A 152 18.07 8.91 -1.13
CA TRP A 152 16.72 8.64 -1.62
C TRP A 152 16.15 9.87 -2.31
N GLN A 153 15.35 9.63 -3.36
CA GLN A 153 14.78 10.67 -4.21
C GLN A 153 13.29 10.43 -4.41
N PRO A 154 12.46 11.49 -4.39
CA PRO A 154 11.04 11.35 -4.68
C PRO A 154 10.84 10.88 -6.14
N GLY A 155 9.86 10.00 -6.34
CA GLY A 155 9.29 9.78 -7.67
C GLY A 155 8.22 10.84 -7.99
N ALA A 156 7.53 10.70 -9.13
CA ALA A 156 6.40 11.59 -9.49
C ALA A 156 5.28 11.63 -8.44
N GLY A 157 5.16 10.59 -7.61
CA GLY A 157 4.20 10.51 -6.50
C GLY A 157 4.66 11.10 -5.18
N GLY A 158 5.86 11.71 -5.11
CA GLY A 158 6.52 12.09 -3.85
C GLY A 158 7.43 10.98 -3.30
N LEU A 159 8.14 11.26 -2.21
CA LEU A 159 8.96 10.28 -1.48
C LEU A 159 8.10 9.61 -0.40
N CYS A 160 7.19 8.72 -0.80
CA CYS A 160 6.14 8.23 0.11
C CYS A 160 6.37 6.80 0.58
N LEU A 161 6.21 6.57 1.90
CA LEU A 161 6.08 5.22 2.47
C LEU A 161 4.62 4.78 2.36
N HIS A 162 4.31 4.02 1.31
CA HIS A 162 2.94 3.67 0.93
C HIS A 162 2.55 2.23 1.30
N THR A 163 3.50 1.41 1.75
CA THR A 163 3.24 0.03 2.16
C THR A 163 3.93 -0.28 3.47
N VAL A 164 3.16 -0.76 4.45
CA VAL A 164 3.64 -1.39 5.67
C VAL A 164 2.98 -2.76 5.75
N ILE A 165 3.77 -3.81 5.88
CA ILE A 165 3.29 -5.19 6.01
C ILE A 165 3.95 -5.81 7.24
N GLN A 166 3.13 -6.39 8.11
CA GLN A 166 3.60 -7.14 9.28
C GLN A 166 3.60 -8.64 8.93
N ASP A 167 4.66 -9.34 9.30
CA ASP A 167 4.66 -10.80 9.24
C ASP A 167 3.69 -11.34 10.30
N PRO A 168 2.63 -12.07 9.94
CA PRO A 168 1.63 -12.58 10.89
C PRO A 168 2.16 -13.66 11.84
N THR A 169 3.35 -14.21 11.58
CA THR A 169 3.99 -15.25 12.39
C THR A 169 5.16 -14.72 13.23
N ASN A 170 5.60 -13.49 12.97
CA ASN A 170 6.70 -12.85 13.67
C ASN A 170 6.43 -11.35 13.87
N SER A 171 6.04 -10.96 15.08
CA SER A 171 5.72 -9.56 15.42
C SER A 171 6.90 -8.59 15.29
N ASN A 172 8.14 -9.09 15.24
CA ASN A 172 9.31 -8.25 15.02
C ASN A 172 9.58 -7.99 13.53
N ARG A 173 8.98 -8.77 12.63
CA ARG A 173 9.24 -8.62 11.21
C ARG A 173 8.24 -7.71 10.52
N ILE A 174 8.77 -6.64 9.93
CA ILE A 174 8.01 -5.62 9.21
C ILE A 174 8.67 -5.37 7.87
N TYR A 175 7.87 -5.31 6.81
CA TYR A 175 8.31 -4.89 5.48
C TYR A 175 7.70 -3.54 5.13
N VAL A 176 8.48 -2.68 4.48
CA VAL A 176 8.00 -1.41 3.96
C VAL A 176 8.35 -1.24 2.49
N GLY A 177 7.49 -0.52 1.76
CA GLY A 177 7.72 -0.12 0.37
C GLY A 177 7.66 1.40 0.22
N ILE A 178 8.68 1.96 -0.45
CA ILE A 178 8.87 3.39 -0.65
C ILE A 178 9.07 3.69 -2.14
N SER A 179 8.31 4.65 -2.65
CA SER A 179 8.48 5.25 -3.98
C SER A 179 9.22 6.59 -3.82
N ALA A 180 10.46 6.80 -4.26
CA ALA A 180 11.43 5.83 -4.77
C ALA A 180 12.62 5.70 -3.79
N ALA A 181 12.71 4.54 -3.16
CA ALA A 181 13.87 4.11 -2.38
C ALA A 181 14.00 2.58 -2.44
N GLY A 182 12.88 1.87 -2.57
CA GLY A 182 12.81 0.43 -2.69
C GLY A 182 11.96 -0.19 -1.59
N ALA A 183 12.19 -1.47 -1.35
CA ALA A 183 11.66 -2.21 -0.23
C ALA A 183 12.71 -2.36 0.88
N PHE A 184 12.25 -2.32 2.13
CA PHE A 184 13.08 -2.54 3.31
C PHE A 184 12.39 -3.55 4.24
N LYS A 185 13.20 -4.30 4.99
CA LYS A 185 12.75 -5.24 6.02
C LYS A 185 13.40 -4.89 7.35
N SER A 186 12.62 -4.96 8.41
CA SER A 186 13.10 -5.02 9.79
C SER A 186 12.79 -6.39 10.36
N ASP A 187 13.69 -6.93 11.18
CA ASP A 187 13.50 -8.17 11.97
C ASP A 187 13.51 -7.88 13.49
N ASP A 188 13.45 -6.60 13.87
CA ASP A 188 13.54 -6.11 15.25
C ASP A 188 12.51 -5.01 15.58
N ALA A 189 11.29 -5.19 15.06
CA ALA A 189 10.12 -4.34 15.27
C ALA A 189 10.29 -2.89 14.79
N GLY A 190 11.08 -2.70 13.72
CA GLY A 190 11.30 -1.42 13.06
C GLY A 190 12.43 -0.59 13.66
N LEU A 191 13.21 -1.13 14.59
CA LEU A 191 14.37 -0.43 15.15
C LEU A 191 15.50 -0.28 14.13
N ASN A 192 15.77 -1.33 13.35
CA ASN A 192 16.74 -1.32 12.25
C ASN A 192 16.11 -1.86 10.96
N TRP A 193 16.65 -1.41 9.83
CA TRP A 193 16.12 -1.73 8.51
C TRP A 193 17.21 -2.18 7.57
N LYS A 194 16.90 -3.17 6.75
CA LYS A 194 17.75 -3.72 5.70
C LYS A 194 17.08 -3.51 4.34
N PRO A 195 17.77 -2.94 3.34
CA PRO A 195 17.27 -2.94 1.96
C PRO A 195 17.09 -4.38 1.45
N ILE A 196 15.95 -4.65 0.82
CA ILE A 196 15.59 -5.96 0.26
C ILE A 196 15.24 -5.82 -1.22
N ASN A 197 16.19 -5.34 -2.02
CA ASN A 197 16.00 -4.95 -3.43
C ASN A 197 16.85 -5.77 -4.42
N LYS A 198 17.55 -6.80 -3.95
CA LYS A 198 18.43 -7.59 -4.79
C LYS A 198 17.63 -8.33 -5.87
N GLY A 199 18.07 -8.22 -7.12
CA GLY A 199 17.38 -8.80 -8.29
C GLY A 199 16.38 -7.85 -8.95
N LEU A 200 16.10 -6.69 -8.35
CA LEU A 200 15.35 -5.61 -9.02
C LEU A 200 16.27 -4.86 -9.99
N ARG A 201 15.71 -4.41 -11.13
CA ARG A 201 16.42 -3.60 -12.12
C ARG A 201 15.64 -2.35 -12.47
N ALA A 202 16.31 -1.27 -12.81
CA ALA A 202 15.65 -0.06 -13.29
C ALA A 202 16.56 0.72 -14.24
N ASP A 203 16.09 0.95 -15.46
CA ASP A 203 16.87 1.59 -16.54
C ASP A 203 17.31 3.03 -16.21
N TYR A 204 16.64 3.69 -15.26
CA TYR A 204 16.99 5.03 -14.80
C TYR A 204 18.05 5.05 -13.68
N LEU A 205 18.43 3.88 -13.15
CA LEU A 205 19.48 3.75 -12.14
C LEU A 205 20.83 3.48 -12.83
N PRO A 206 21.94 3.94 -12.24
CA PRO A 206 23.25 3.89 -12.89
C PRO A 206 23.78 2.46 -13.07
N ASP A 207 23.39 1.53 -12.20
CA ASP A 207 23.84 0.13 -12.19
C ASP A 207 22.68 -0.82 -11.83
N ASP A 208 22.74 -2.07 -12.30
CA ASP A 208 21.72 -3.10 -12.03
C ASP A 208 21.70 -3.59 -10.57
N ASP A 209 22.80 -3.43 -9.83
CA ASP A 209 23.00 -3.98 -8.48
C ASP A 209 22.87 -2.92 -7.37
N VAL A 210 22.20 -1.78 -7.64
CA VAL A 210 22.00 -0.74 -6.62
C VAL A 210 21.07 -1.20 -5.51
N GLU A 211 21.47 -0.94 -4.26
CA GLU A 211 20.73 -1.36 -3.06
C GLU A 211 19.42 -0.60 -2.86
N VAL A 212 19.31 0.62 -3.39
CA VAL A 212 18.17 1.54 -3.22
C VAL A 212 17.91 2.38 -4.48
N GLY A 213 16.79 3.08 -4.51
CA GLY A 213 16.36 3.95 -5.64
C GLY A 213 15.28 3.31 -6.52
N HIS A 214 14.92 2.06 -6.25
CA HIS A 214 13.85 1.35 -6.94
C HIS A 214 12.49 1.97 -6.61
N CYS A 215 11.66 2.17 -7.64
CA CYS A 215 10.30 2.66 -7.47
C CYS A 215 9.36 1.46 -7.28
N VAL A 216 9.07 1.12 -6.03
CA VAL A 216 8.12 0.05 -5.67
C VAL A 216 6.71 0.63 -5.64
N HIS A 217 5.72 -0.02 -6.26
CA HIS A 217 4.34 0.45 -6.21
C HIS A 217 3.53 -0.21 -5.09
N ARG A 218 3.69 -1.53 -4.90
CA ARG A 218 3.01 -2.25 -3.82
C ARG A 218 3.71 -3.56 -3.53
N LEU A 219 3.84 -3.88 -2.24
CA LEU A 219 4.18 -5.23 -1.76
C LEU A 219 2.90 -5.95 -1.33
N ALA A 220 2.88 -7.27 -1.43
CA ALA A 220 1.89 -8.15 -0.83
C ALA A 220 2.58 -9.44 -0.35
N LEU A 221 2.04 -10.06 0.70
CA LEU A 221 2.46 -11.39 1.14
C LEU A 221 1.24 -12.24 1.48
N HIS A 222 1.42 -13.55 1.49
CA HIS A 222 0.39 -14.45 2.00
C HIS A 222 0.62 -14.78 3.47
N ARG A 223 -0.43 -14.72 4.28
CA ARG A 223 -0.35 -14.97 5.72
C ARG A 223 0.12 -16.36 6.13
N SER A 224 -0.12 -17.38 5.31
CA SER A 224 0.35 -18.76 5.57
C SER A 224 1.76 -19.06 5.05
N LYS A 225 2.34 -18.15 4.25
CA LYS A 225 3.70 -18.24 3.72
C LYS A 225 4.36 -16.86 3.74
N PRO A 226 4.64 -16.29 4.93
CA PRO A 226 5.11 -14.90 5.05
C PRO A 226 6.54 -14.65 4.54
N GLU A 227 7.28 -15.70 4.21
CA GLU A 227 8.56 -15.62 3.49
C GLU A 227 8.36 -15.37 1.98
N VAL A 228 7.16 -15.60 1.44
CA VAL A 228 6.85 -15.35 0.03
C VAL A 228 6.22 -13.98 -0.11
N LEU A 229 6.89 -13.09 -0.85
CA LEU A 229 6.40 -11.75 -1.18
C LEU A 229 6.21 -11.60 -2.68
N PHE A 230 5.21 -10.79 -3.02
CA PHE A 230 4.93 -10.33 -4.36
C PHE A 230 5.04 -8.82 -4.41
N MET A 231 5.48 -8.29 -5.54
CA MET A 231 5.67 -6.86 -5.74
C MET A 231 5.14 -6.46 -7.10
N GLN A 232 4.29 -5.45 -7.13
CA GLN A 232 4.18 -4.62 -8.32
C GLN A 232 5.23 -3.53 -8.18
N LYS A 233 6.25 -3.58 -9.04
CA LYS A 233 7.26 -2.52 -9.17
C LYS A 233 6.79 -1.52 -10.22
N HIS A 234 7.54 -0.43 -10.42
CA HIS A 234 7.27 0.55 -11.48
C HIS A 234 7.02 -0.14 -12.81
N TRP A 235 8.04 -0.81 -13.33
CA TRP A 235 7.91 -1.88 -14.30
C TRP A 235 8.17 -3.20 -13.59
N ASP A 236 7.56 -4.28 -14.10
CA ASP A 236 7.67 -5.66 -13.65
C ASP A 236 6.74 -6.04 -12.49
N VAL A 237 6.27 -7.29 -12.55
CA VAL A 237 5.70 -7.99 -11.39
C VAL A 237 6.77 -8.94 -10.87
N MET A 238 7.13 -8.80 -9.60
CA MET A 238 8.25 -9.55 -8.99
C MET A 238 7.76 -10.48 -7.87
N ARG A 239 8.53 -11.53 -7.62
CA ARG A 239 8.36 -12.45 -6.50
C ARG A 239 9.68 -12.66 -5.76
N SER A 240 9.58 -12.86 -4.45
CA SER A 240 10.64 -13.40 -3.60
C SER A 240 10.06 -14.58 -2.81
N ASP A 241 10.86 -15.63 -2.63
CA ASP A 241 10.52 -16.80 -1.78
C ASP A 241 11.34 -16.87 -0.49
N ASP A 242 12.08 -15.80 -0.19
CA ASP A 242 13.10 -15.74 0.85
C ASP A 242 13.05 -14.43 1.64
N ALA A 243 11.85 -13.94 1.95
CA ALA A 243 11.61 -12.71 2.72
C ALA A 243 12.30 -11.46 2.13
N GLY A 244 12.24 -11.34 0.81
CA GLY A 244 12.76 -10.20 0.04
C GLY A 244 14.27 -10.25 -0.21
N GLU A 245 14.97 -11.31 0.21
CA GLU A 245 16.43 -11.40 0.05
C GLU A 245 16.85 -11.49 -1.43
N ASN A 246 16.04 -12.14 -2.28
CA ASN A 246 16.20 -12.13 -3.73
C ASN A 246 14.85 -12.03 -4.43
N TRP A 247 14.77 -11.15 -5.44
CA TRP A 247 13.61 -10.98 -6.30
C TRP A 247 13.87 -11.54 -7.69
N TYR A 248 12.83 -12.09 -8.30
CA TYR A 248 12.82 -12.51 -9.70
C TYR A 248 11.50 -12.12 -10.35
N GLU A 249 11.57 -11.82 -11.65
CA GLU A 249 10.42 -11.37 -12.43
C GLU A 249 9.43 -12.51 -12.68
N ILE A 250 8.15 -12.20 -12.58
CA ILE A 250 7.02 -13.12 -12.80
C ILE A 250 5.95 -12.54 -13.73
N SER A 251 6.27 -11.50 -14.51
CA SER A 251 5.34 -10.81 -15.42
C SER A 251 4.79 -11.75 -16.50
N GLY A 252 5.65 -12.59 -17.09
CA GLY A 252 5.27 -13.66 -18.02
C GLY A 252 4.39 -13.17 -19.19
N ASN A 253 3.15 -13.66 -19.28
CA ASN A 253 2.22 -13.36 -20.38
C ASN A 253 1.30 -12.15 -20.14
N LEU A 254 1.58 -11.29 -19.16
CA LEU A 254 0.81 -10.06 -18.95
C LEU A 254 0.86 -9.15 -20.20
N PRO A 255 -0.23 -8.41 -20.50
CA PRO A 255 -0.26 -7.49 -21.65
C PRO A 255 0.58 -6.22 -21.44
N SER A 256 1.02 -5.98 -20.20
CA SER A 256 1.87 -4.87 -19.76
C SER A 256 2.51 -5.26 -18.43
N ASP A 257 3.74 -4.83 -18.21
CA ASP A 257 4.49 -4.99 -16.96
C ASP A 257 4.23 -3.83 -15.97
N PHE A 258 3.55 -2.77 -16.42
CA PHE A 258 3.27 -1.58 -15.65
C PHE A 258 1.90 -1.66 -14.96
N GLY A 259 1.84 -1.25 -13.70
CA GLY A 259 0.62 -1.25 -12.88
C GLY A 259 0.94 -0.76 -11.47
N PHE A 260 -0.07 -0.59 -10.62
CA PHE A 260 0.17 -0.17 -9.22
C PHE A 260 -0.22 -1.21 -8.19
N ALA A 261 -1.27 -1.99 -8.46
CA ALA A 261 -1.95 -2.80 -7.48
C ALA A 261 -1.56 -4.28 -7.61
N ILE A 262 -1.31 -4.93 -6.47
CA ILE A 262 -1.12 -6.36 -6.36
C ILE A 262 -1.79 -6.86 -5.07
N ALA A 263 -2.46 -8.01 -5.16
CA ALA A 263 -3.07 -8.68 -4.02
C ALA A 263 -2.89 -10.19 -4.12
N VAL A 264 -2.89 -10.87 -2.97
CA VAL A 264 -2.79 -12.33 -2.89
C VAL A 264 -4.12 -12.86 -2.36
N ASP A 265 -4.62 -13.95 -2.93
CA ASP A 265 -5.80 -14.65 -2.44
C ASP A 265 -5.61 -15.05 -0.97
N TYR A 266 -6.62 -14.82 -0.13
CA TYR A 266 -6.49 -15.07 1.30
C TYR A 266 -6.37 -16.57 1.66
N ASN A 267 -6.88 -17.45 0.82
CA ASN A 267 -6.92 -18.89 1.06
C ASN A 267 -5.80 -19.64 0.31
N ASN A 268 -5.17 -19.00 -0.68
CA ASN A 268 -4.16 -19.65 -1.52
C ASN A 268 -2.92 -18.77 -1.75
N PRO A 269 -1.75 -19.11 -1.16
CA PRO A 269 -0.52 -18.31 -1.27
C PRO A 269 0.05 -18.17 -2.68
N GLU A 270 -0.36 -19.05 -3.61
CA GLU A 270 0.11 -19.00 -5.00
C GLU A 270 -0.91 -18.33 -5.93
N THR A 271 -2.07 -17.89 -5.42
CA THR A 271 -3.03 -17.15 -6.23
C THR A 271 -2.83 -15.65 -6.05
N VAL A 272 -2.44 -14.97 -7.13
CA VAL A 272 -2.08 -13.54 -7.12
C VAL A 272 -2.88 -12.81 -8.17
N TYR A 273 -3.24 -11.56 -7.88
CA TYR A 273 -4.02 -10.69 -8.74
C TYR A 273 -3.27 -9.38 -9.01
N VAL A 274 -3.26 -8.95 -10.26
CA VAL A 274 -2.77 -7.64 -10.71
C VAL A 274 -3.77 -6.99 -11.66
N ILE A 275 -3.69 -5.67 -11.82
CA ILE A 275 -4.48 -4.91 -12.80
C ILE A 275 -3.51 -4.05 -13.61
N PRO A 276 -2.96 -4.57 -14.72
CA PRO A 276 -1.99 -3.85 -15.54
C PRO A 276 -2.61 -2.64 -16.22
N ILE A 277 -1.81 -1.59 -16.38
CA ILE A 277 -2.10 -0.42 -17.20
C ILE A 277 -1.01 -0.24 -18.25
N LYS A 278 -1.29 0.52 -19.29
CA LYS A 278 -0.52 0.52 -20.53
C LYS A 278 0.91 1.04 -20.36
N SER A 279 1.08 2.12 -19.60
CA SER A 279 2.39 2.70 -19.32
C SER A 279 2.31 3.74 -18.18
N ASP A 280 3.47 4.16 -17.72
CA ASP A 280 3.73 5.29 -16.81
C ASP A 280 3.34 6.65 -17.38
N SER A 281 3.14 6.76 -18.69
CA SER A 281 2.68 7.99 -19.34
C SER A 281 1.16 8.05 -19.52
N GLU A 282 0.51 6.91 -19.78
CA GLU A 282 -0.89 6.86 -20.17
C GLU A 282 -1.84 6.55 -19.01
N HIS A 283 -1.43 5.72 -18.05
CA HIS A 283 -2.20 5.43 -16.83
C HIS A 283 -3.63 4.88 -17.05
N PHE A 284 -3.86 4.07 -18.10
CA PHE A 284 -5.11 3.32 -18.30
C PHE A 284 -4.85 1.91 -18.87
N PRO A 285 -5.77 0.94 -18.73
CA PRO A 285 -5.58 -0.44 -19.19
C PRO A 285 -5.22 -0.59 -20.67
N PRO A 286 -4.40 -1.59 -21.04
CA PRO A 286 -4.18 -1.98 -22.43
C PRO A 286 -5.52 -2.17 -23.18
N ASP A 287 -5.55 -1.75 -24.43
CA ASP A 287 -6.73 -1.78 -25.31
C ASP A 287 -7.96 -1.00 -24.80
N HIS A 288 -7.82 -0.23 -23.71
CA HIS A 288 -8.93 0.42 -22.99
C HIS A 288 -9.95 -0.58 -22.42
N GLN A 289 -9.46 -1.75 -22.00
CA GLN A 289 -10.27 -2.86 -21.49
C GLN A 289 -9.85 -3.21 -20.07
N LEU A 290 -10.75 -2.99 -19.11
CA LEU A 290 -10.47 -3.28 -17.71
C LEU A 290 -10.52 -4.79 -17.46
N ARG A 291 -9.43 -5.32 -16.91
CA ARG A 291 -9.27 -6.75 -16.61
C ARG A 291 -8.47 -6.90 -15.33
N VAL A 292 -8.91 -7.81 -14.48
CA VAL A 292 -8.07 -8.33 -13.40
C VAL A 292 -7.32 -9.54 -13.94
N TYR A 293 -6.01 -9.58 -13.81
CA TYR A 293 -5.23 -10.75 -14.20
C TYR A 293 -4.95 -11.59 -12.96
N ARG A 294 -5.29 -12.89 -13.04
CA ARG A 294 -5.05 -13.86 -11.98
C ARG A 294 -4.03 -14.89 -12.42
N SER A 295 -3.01 -15.11 -11.61
CA SER A 295 -2.18 -16.30 -11.67
C SER A 295 -2.55 -17.21 -10.50
N GLN A 296 -2.49 -18.53 -10.71
CA GLN A 296 -2.67 -19.55 -9.66
C GLN A 296 -1.40 -20.35 -9.37
N SER A 297 -0.30 -19.99 -10.04
CA SER A 297 1.05 -20.57 -9.94
C SER A 297 2.04 -19.61 -9.27
N GLY A 298 1.52 -18.51 -8.69
CA GLY A 298 2.30 -17.44 -8.10
C GLY A 298 3.14 -16.65 -9.11
N GLY A 299 2.69 -16.59 -10.36
CA GLY A 299 3.22 -15.75 -11.41
C GLY A 299 3.31 -16.46 -12.77
N TYR A 300 3.93 -15.79 -13.74
CA TYR A 300 4.24 -16.21 -15.12
C TYR A 300 3.04 -16.48 -16.03
N ASP A 301 2.06 -17.27 -15.58
CA ASP A 301 0.87 -17.63 -16.33
C ASP A 301 -0.37 -16.95 -15.76
N TRP A 302 -0.80 -15.89 -16.44
CA TRP A 302 -1.88 -15.03 -16.03
C TRP A 302 -3.12 -15.22 -16.91
N GLN A 303 -4.28 -15.29 -16.25
CA GLN A 303 -5.58 -15.41 -16.88
C GLN A 303 -6.37 -14.10 -16.70
N PRO A 304 -6.90 -13.49 -17.77
CA PRO A 304 -7.74 -12.32 -17.65
C PRO A 304 -9.13 -12.68 -17.10
N ILE A 305 -9.58 -11.92 -16.10
CA ILE A 305 -10.93 -11.94 -15.54
C ILE A 305 -11.60 -10.62 -15.94
N SER A 306 -12.62 -10.71 -16.78
CA SER A 306 -13.24 -9.56 -17.44
C SER A 306 -14.77 -9.55 -17.38
N LYS A 307 -15.40 -10.61 -16.88
CA LYS A 307 -16.87 -10.73 -16.85
C LYS A 307 -17.45 -9.64 -15.96
N GLY A 308 -18.28 -8.78 -16.55
CA GLY A 308 -18.91 -7.64 -15.87
C GLY A 308 -18.08 -6.36 -15.87
N LEU A 309 -16.83 -6.39 -16.36
CA LEU A 309 -15.96 -5.22 -16.44
C LEU A 309 -16.04 -4.54 -17.82
N PRO A 310 -15.86 -3.21 -17.91
CA PRO A 310 -15.82 -2.50 -19.19
C PRO A 310 -14.75 -3.05 -20.14
N GLN A 311 -15.16 -3.52 -21.33
CA GLN A 311 -14.26 -4.08 -22.36
C GLN A 311 -14.02 -3.11 -23.54
N SER A 312 -14.27 -1.82 -23.33
CA SER A 312 -13.97 -0.76 -24.29
C SER A 312 -14.10 0.60 -23.60
N HIS A 313 -13.34 1.59 -24.05
CA HIS A 313 -13.45 2.99 -23.59
C HIS A 313 -13.27 3.17 -22.08
N PHE A 314 -12.51 2.30 -21.43
CA PHE A 314 -12.13 2.49 -20.04
C PHE A 314 -10.78 3.20 -19.94
N TYR A 315 -10.78 4.38 -19.31
CA TYR A 315 -9.62 5.26 -19.17
C TYR A 315 -9.25 5.53 -17.70
N GLY A 316 -9.79 4.74 -16.77
CA GLY A 316 -9.43 4.80 -15.35
C GLY A 316 -8.18 4.00 -15.04
N ASN A 317 -7.65 4.19 -13.83
CA ASN A 317 -6.50 3.46 -13.27
C ASN A 317 -6.91 2.81 -11.94
N VAL A 318 -6.21 1.77 -11.50
CA VAL A 318 -6.32 1.22 -10.14
C VAL A 318 -5.02 1.48 -9.40
N LEU A 319 -5.08 2.29 -8.34
CA LEU A 319 -3.90 2.71 -7.58
C LEU A 319 -3.46 1.67 -6.53
N ARG A 320 -2.26 1.87 -5.97
CA ARG A 320 -1.52 0.93 -5.11
C ARG A 320 -2.36 0.17 -4.07
N GLY A 321 -3.11 0.91 -3.25
CA GLY A 321 -3.93 0.37 -2.16
C GLY A 321 -5.39 0.09 -2.55
N ALA A 322 -5.74 0.20 -3.84
CA ALA A 322 -7.10 0.11 -4.33
C ALA A 322 -7.45 -1.28 -4.88
N LEU A 323 -6.72 -2.34 -4.47
CA LEU A 323 -7.04 -3.74 -4.73
C LEU A 323 -6.91 -4.52 -3.41
N SER A 324 -7.91 -5.32 -3.06
CA SER A 324 -7.91 -6.11 -1.84
C SER A 324 -8.68 -7.42 -2.01
N SER A 325 -8.42 -8.36 -1.09
CA SER A 325 -9.05 -9.68 -1.02
C SER A 325 -9.75 -9.87 0.33
N ASP A 326 -10.92 -10.52 0.35
CA ASP A 326 -11.58 -10.93 1.59
C ASP A 326 -11.12 -12.29 2.11
N GLN A 327 -11.56 -12.63 3.33
CA GLN A 327 -11.25 -13.90 4.00
C GLN A 327 -12.28 -15.00 3.76
N CYS A 328 -13.22 -14.80 2.83
CA CYS A 328 -14.28 -15.78 2.57
C CYS A 328 -13.77 -16.94 1.71
N ASP A 329 -14.52 -18.03 1.65
CA ASP A 329 -14.31 -19.12 0.70
C ASP A 329 -15.60 -19.31 -0.14
N PRO A 330 -15.57 -19.04 -1.46
CA PRO A 330 -14.43 -18.55 -2.24
C PRO A 330 -14.03 -17.11 -1.90
N CYS A 331 -12.73 -16.81 -2.01
CA CYS A 331 -12.16 -15.49 -1.78
C CYS A 331 -12.73 -14.47 -2.78
N GLY A 332 -13.18 -13.32 -2.27
CA GLY A 332 -13.62 -12.19 -3.09
C GLY A 332 -12.47 -11.21 -3.32
N ILE A 333 -12.40 -10.65 -4.54
CA ILE A 333 -11.45 -9.61 -4.93
C ILE A 333 -12.22 -8.33 -5.26
N TYR A 334 -11.75 -7.21 -4.72
CA TYR A 334 -12.38 -5.89 -4.82
C TYR A 334 -11.35 -4.88 -5.25
N PHE A 335 -11.72 -3.95 -6.13
CA PHE A 335 -10.83 -2.87 -6.50
C PHE A 335 -11.60 -1.58 -6.78
N GLY A 336 -10.95 -0.44 -6.52
CA GLY A 336 -11.48 0.88 -6.84
C GLY A 336 -10.69 1.54 -7.97
N SER A 337 -11.38 2.16 -8.93
CA SER A 337 -10.73 2.91 -10.00
C SER A 337 -10.58 4.40 -9.66
N THR A 338 -9.74 5.11 -10.40
CA THR A 338 -9.63 6.59 -10.35
C THR A 338 -10.84 7.31 -10.93
N THR A 339 -11.70 6.61 -11.67
CA THR A 339 -12.96 7.13 -12.23
C THR A 339 -14.17 6.89 -11.33
N GLY A 340 -14.02 6.10 -10.27
CA GLY A 340 -15.00 5.94 -9.19
C GLY A 340 -15.82 4.64 -9.24
N GLU A 341 -15.49 3.70 -10.12
CA GLU A 341 -16.02 2.33 -10.07
C GLU A 341 -15.39 1.56 -8.89
N ILE A 342 -16.19 0.69 -8.25
CA ILE A 342 -15.83 -0.19 -7.13
C ILE A 342 -16.38 -1.59 -7.39
#